data_AF-A0A0D0NDG8-F1
#
_entry.id   AF-A0A0D0NDG8-F1
#
_cell.length_a   1.000
_cell.length_b   1.000
_cell.length_c   1.000
_cell.angle_alpha   90.00
_cell.angle_beta   90.00
_cell.angle_gamma   90.00
#
_symmetry.space_group_name_H-M   'P 1'
#
loop_
_entity.id
_entity.type
_entity.pdbx_description
1 polymer ?
#
loop_
_entity_poly.entity_id
_entity_poly.type
_entity_poly.pdbx_seq_one_letter_code
_entity_poly.pdbx_strand_id
1 'polypeptide(L)'
;MNTGGQAAVTLAVALRDAHFRLKALARAWAENAPAGAVHGHRPLGPAWQYSDRPDQASYTDGLLIELANDLTLLLHLSVDFGAAGTDLQATVSVEDDEGNVEELLSTGPEEHPASAEDLAAAIGQCLARLERLDPSGVIGARRRPGAVRS
;
A
#
# COMPACT_ATOMS: atom_id res chain seq x y z
N MET A 1 7.80 17.83 -30.09
CA MET A 1 7.90 17.82 -28.62
C MET A 1 7.93 16.37 -28.17
N ASN A 2 8.88 15.99 -27.31
CA ASN A 2 9.05 14.61 -26.84
C ASN A 2 8.09 14.32 -25.68
N THR A 3 6.81 14.13 -26.01
CA THR A 3 5.72 13.92 -25.05
C THR A 3 5.91 12.68 -24.20
N GLY A 4 6.50 11.61 -24.74
CA GLY A 4 6.78 10.38 -23.98
C GLY A 4 7.82 10.57 -22.86
N GLY A 5 8.82 11.42 -23.06
CA GLY A 5 9.82 11.71 -22.03
C GLY A 5 9.24 12.47 -20.83
N GLN A 6 8.35 13.42 -21.09
CA GLN A 6 7.69 14.19 -20.03
C GLN A 6 6.72 13.33 -19.21
N ALA A 7 5.91 12.50 -19.89
CA ALA A 7 4.98 11.57 -19.26
C ALA A 7 5.69 10.58 -18.32
N ALA A 8 6.82 10.01 -18.76
CA ALA A 8 7.63 9.10 -17.95
C ALA A 8 8.20 9.78 -16.68
N VAL A 9 8.63 11.04 -16.80
CA VAL A 9 9.11 11.82 -15.65
C VAL A 9 7.98 12.08 -14.66
N THR A 10 6.79 12.45 -15.13
CA THR A 10 5.61 12.65 -14.28
C THR A 10 5.30 11.41 -13.45
N LEU A 11 5.25 10.24 -14.09
CA LEU A 11 5.00 8.98 -13.39
C LEU A 11 6.12 8.64 -12.39
N ALA A 12 7.39 8.81 -12.79
CA ALA A 12 8.52 8.56 -11.89
C ALA A 12 8.49 9.44 -10.64
N VAL A 13 8.09 10.71 -10.78
CA VAL A 13 7.88 11.62 -9.64
C VAL A 13 6.72 11.14 -8.77
N ALA A 14 5.59 10.76 -9.37
CA ALA A 14 4.43 10.27 -8.63
C ALA A 14 4.74 9.01 -7.82
N LEU A 15 5.47 8.05 -8.40
CA LEU A 15 5.89 6.83 -7.69
C LEU A 15 6.88 7.14 -6.55
N ARG A 16 7.82 8.06 -6.77
CA ARG A 16 8.74 8.52 -5.72
C ARG A 16 7.99 9.22 -4.58
N ASP A 17 7.02 10.07 -4.89
CA ASP A 17 6.21 10.76 -3.89
C ASP A 17 5.33 9.76 -3.14
N ALA A 18 4.78 8.75 -3.84
CA ALA A 18 4.05 7.65 -3.22
C ALA A 18 4.90 6.91 -2.18
N HIS A 19 6.14 6.57 -2.53
CA HIS A 19 7.07 5.91 -1.61
C HIS A 19 7.25 6.69 -0.31
N PHE A 20 7.53 7.99 -0.40
CA PHE A 20 7.73 8.82 0.79
C PHE A 20 6.44 9.03 1.59
N ARG A 21 5.29 9.16 0.93
CA ARG A 21 3.99 9.30 1.60
C ARG A 21 3.60 8.03 2.33
N LEU A 22 3.77 6.85 1.74
CA LEU A 22 3.52 5.57 2.40
C LEU A 22 4.40 5.42 3.65
N LYS A 23 5.69 5.74 3.54
CA LYS A 23 6.63 5.71 4.68
C LYS A 23 6.24 6.70 5.78
N ALA A 24 5.84 7.92 5.40
CA ALA A 24 5.40 8.93 6.36
C ALA A 24 4.10 8.49 7.06
N LEU A 25 3.16 7.91 6.33
CA LEU A 25 1.89 7.41 6.86
C LEU A 25 2.12 6.27 7.87
N ALA A 26 2.89 5.26 7.50
CA ALA A 26 3.22 4.15 8.39
C ALA A 26 3.93 4.64 9.67
N ARG A 27 4.86 5.60 9.52
CA ARG A 27 5.53 6.22 10.67
C ARG A 27 4.54 6.98 11.56
N ALA A 28 3.65 7.78 10.98
CA ALA A 28 2.65 8.52 11.73
C ALA A 28 1.71 7.59 12.50
N TRP A 29 1.29 6.48 11.90
CA TRP A 29 0.48 5.47 12.59
C TRP A 29 1.24 4.81 13.74
N ALA A 30 2.53 4.51 13.55
CA ALA A 30 3.36 3.96 14.63
C ALA A 30 3.59 4.95 15.78
N GLU A 31 3.82 6.24 15.48
CA GLU A 31 4.03 7.28 16.49
C GLU A 31 2.76 7.60 17.29
N ASN A 32 1.58 7.45 16.69
CA ASN A 32 0.28 7.67 17.34
C ASN A 32 -0.29 6.39 18.00
N ALA A 33 0.39 5.26 17.86
CA ALA A 33 -0.04 4.00 18.46
C ALA A 33 0.04 4.03 19.99
N PRO A 34 -0.80 3.27 20.71
CA PRO A 34 -0.62 3.06 22.14
C PRO A 34 0.77 2.52 22.47
N ALA A 35 1.31 2.89 23.64
CA ALA A 35 2.61 2.39 24.08
C ALA A 35 2.65 0.86 24.10
N GLY A 36 3.65 0.29 23.42
CA GLY A 36 3.84 -1.16 23.31
C GLY A 36 2.99 -1.86 22.24
N ALA A 37 2.18 -1.12 21.47
CA ALA A 37 1.38 -1.69 20.38
C ALA A 37 2.17 -1.98 19.10
N VAL A 38 3.32 -1.33 18.90
CA VAL A 38 4.18 -1.49 17.71
C VAL A 38 5.52 -2.06 18.15
N HIS A 39 5.94 -3.14 17.51
CA HIS A 39 7.22 -3.82 17.74
C HIS A 39 8.26 -3.50 16.68
N GLY A 40 7.83 -3.18 15.47
CA GLY A 40 8.73 -2.91 14.36
C GLY A 40 8.01 -2.42 13.12
N HIS A 41 8.81 -2.02 12.13
CA HIS A 41 8.30 -1.71 10.79
C HIS A 41 9.34 -2.10 9.75
N ARG A 42 8.89 -2.53 8.57
CA ARG A 42 9.77 -3.01 7.50
C ARG A 42 9.30 -2.49 6.14
N PRO A 43 10.19 -1.91 5.31
CA PRO A 43 9.85 -1.57 3.94
C PRO A 43 9.73 -2.83 3.08
N LEU A 44 8.78 -2.84 2.15
CA LEU A 44 8.60 -3.90 1.15
C LEU A 44 9.03 -3.47 -0.26
N GLY A 45 9.20 -2.17 -0.48
CA GLY A 45 9.58 -1.59 -1.76
C GLY A 45 10.34 -0.26 -1.60
N PRO A 46 10.51 0.49 -2.69
CA PRO A 46 9.89 0.27 -4.01
C PRO A 46 10.61 -0.84 -4.79
N ALA A 47 9.86 -1.65 -5.53
CA ALA A 47 10.39 -2.73 -6.35
C ALA A 47 9.72 -2.75 -7.72
N TRP A 48 10.56 -2.89 -8.76
CA TRP A 48 10.10 -3.20 -10.12
C TRP A 48 10.31 -4.67 -10.40
N GLN A 49 9.31 -5.32 -10.98
CA GLN A 49 9.37 -6.69 -11.43
C GLN A 49 9.07 -6.73 -12.93
N TYR A 50 9.85 -7.51 -13.66
CA TYR A 50 9.71 -7.68 -15.09
C TYR A 50 9.46 -9.15 -15.36
N SER A 51 8.43 -9.45 -16.14
CA SER A 51 8.15 -10.83 -16.54
C SER A 51 8.97 -11.21 -17.78
N ASP A 52 8.98 -12.50 -18.12
CA ASP A 52 9.53 -12.98 -19.40
C ASP A 52 8.78 -12.42 -20.62
N ARG A 53 7.57 -11.88 -20.42
CA ARG A 53 6.81 -11.17 -21.45
C ARG A 53 7.25 -9.71 -21.49
N PRO A 54 7.71 -9.19 -22.65
CA PRO A 54 8.30 -7.86 -22.75
C PRO A 54 7.30 -6.71 -22.56
N ASP A 55 6.00 -7.01 -22.64
CA ASP A 55 4.88 -6.08 -22.46
C ASP A 55 4.31 -6.08 -21.04
N GLN A 56 4.96 -6.79 -20.10
CA GLN A 56 4.50 -6.88 -18.72
C GLN A 56 5.58 -6.46 -17.72
N ALA A 57 5.20 -5.53 -16.85
CA ALA A 57 5.99 -5.11 -15.71
C ALA A 57 5.05 -4.81 -14.55
N SER A 58 5.56 -4.88 -13.32
CA SER A 58 4.83 -4.43 -12.15
C SER A 58 5.72 -3.58 -11.26
N TYR A 59 5.08 -2.65 -10.57
CA TYR A 59 5.66 -1.84 -9.53
C TYR A 59 4.94 -2.14 -8.22
N THR A 60 5.69 -2.44 -7.17
CA THR A 60 5.14 -2.63 -5.83
C THR A 60 5.89 -1.77 -4.83
N ASP A 61 5.16 -1.15 -3.92
CA ASP A 61 5.71 -0.43 -2.78
C ASP A 61 4.82 -0.64 -1.56
N GLY A 62 5.39 -0.45 -0.38
CA GLY A 62 4.65 -0.71 0.84
C GLY A 62 5.51 -0.81 2.08
N LEU A 63 4.83 -0.93 3.21
CA LEU A 63 5.42 -1.13 4.52
C LEU A 63 4.60 -2.13 5.32
N LEU A 64 5.31 -2.92 6.12
CA LEU A 64 4.74 -3.68 7.22
C LEU A 64 4.96 -2.90 8.52
N ILE A 65 3.95 -2.94 9.39
CA ILE A 65 4.06 -2.55 10.80
C ILE A 65 3.76 -3.79 11.62
N GLU A 66 4.76 -4.25 12.37
CA GLU A 66 4.65 -5.37 13.28
C GLU A 66 3.97 -4.86 14.55
N LEU A 67 2.77 -5.37 14.84
CA LEU A 67 1.93 -4.98 15.97
C LEU A 67 2.01 -6.01 17.10
N ALA A 68 1.52 -5.63 18.27
CA ALA A 68 1.33 -6.54 19.39
C ALA A 68 0.30 -7.65 19.07
N ASN A 69 0.39 -8.77 19.81
CA ASN A 69 -0.45 -9.96 19.62
C ASN A 69 -0.23 -10.67 18.28
N ASP A 70 0.99 -10.63 17.76
CA ASP A 70 1.40 -11.31 16.52
C ASP A 70 0.57 -10.90 15.29
N LEU A 71 0.13 -9.63 15.27
CA LEU A 71 -0.54 -9.02 14.13
C LEU A 71 0.44 -8.21 13.29
N THR A 72 0.21 -8.18 11.98
CA THR A 72 0.98 -7.38 11.03
C THR A 72 0.05 -6.50 10.22
N LEU A 73 0.21 -5.19 10.31
CA LEU A 73 -0.48 -4.26 9.42
C LEU A 73 0.35 -4.05 8.16
N LEU A 74 -0.23 -4.34 7.00
CA LEU A 74 0.37 -4.13 5.69
C LEU A 74 -0.25 -2.89 5.04
N LEU A 75 0.59 -1.98 4.58
CA LEU A 75 0.25 -0.91 3.65
C LEU A 75 0.92 -1.23 2.31
N HIS A 76 0.14 -1.29 1.23
CA HIS A 76 0.65 -1.72 -0.06
C HIS A 76 0.10 -0.84 -1.20
N LEU A 77 0.94 -0.63 -2.21
CA LEU A 77 0.61 -0.02 -3.50
C LEU A 77 1.16 -0.95 -4.59
N SER A 78 0.30 -1.47 -5.45
CA SER A 78 0.68 -2.19 -6.67
C SER A 78 0.22 -1.45 -7.92
N VAL A 79 1.07 -1.50 -8.94
CA VAL A 79 0.75 -1.09 -10.30
C VAL A 79 1.18 -2.20 -11.23
N ASP A 80 0.24 -2.79 -11.95
CA ASP A 80 0.49 -3.85 -12.93
C ASP A 80 0.28 -3.29 -14.34
N PHE A 81 1.33 -3.36 -15.15
CA PHE A 81 1.30 -2.92 -16.54
C PHE A 81 1.18 -4.14 -17.45
N GLY A 82 0.17 -4.16 -18.32
CA GLY A 82 0.02 -5.24 -19.30
C GLY A 82 -0.77 -4.83 -20.55
N ALA A 83 -0.87 -5.75 -21.51
CA ALA A 83 -1.58 -5.52 -22.78
C ALA A 83 -3.07 -5.15 -22.60
N ALA A 84 -3.71 -5.58 -21.51
CA ALA A 84 -5.10 -5.26 -21.20
C ALA A 84 -5.29 -3.86 -20.58
N GLY A 85 -4.20 -3.20 -20.16
CA GLY A 85 -4.24 -1.91 -19.48
C GLY A 85 -3.29 -1.85 -18.29
N THR A 86 -3.38 -0.75 -17.55
CA THR A 86 -2.69 -0.59 -16.27
C THR A 86 -3.68 -0.80 -15.13
N ASP A 87 -3.39 -1.75 -14.25
CA ASP A 87 -4.13 -1.93 -13.00
C ASP A 87 -3.39 -1.21 -11.86
N LEU A 88 -4.13 -0.56 -10.99
CA LEU A 88 -3.60 0.21 -9.86
C LEU A 88 -4.43 -0.12 -8.63
N GLN A 89 -3.76 -0.61 -7.59
CA GLN A 89 -4.39 -0.91 -6.33
C GLN A 89 -3.55 -0.40 -5.15
N ALA A 90 -4.21 0.20 -4.18
CA ALA A 90 -3.65 0.54 -2.89
C ALA A 90 -4.49 -0.12 -1.78
N THR A 91 -3.83 -0.86 -0.90
CA THR A 91 -4.47 -1.71 0.09
C THR A 91 -3.88 -1.49 1.47
N VAL A 92 -4.73 -1.58 2.49
CA VAL A 92 -4.35 -1.71 3.89
C VAL A 92 -5.01 -2.95 4.44
N SER A 93 -4.22 -3.89 4.96
CA SER A 93 -4.71 -5.14 5.52
C SER A 93 -4.01 -5.47 6.84
N VAL A 94 -4.61 -6.36 7.61
CA VAL A 94 -4.07 -6.93 8.84
C VAL A 94 -3.93 -8.42 8.64
N GLU A 95 -2.76 -8.96 8.96
CA GLU A 95 -2.48 -10.39 8.94
C GLU A 95 -2.18 -10.88 10.36
N ASP A 96 -2.72 -12.03 10.74
CA ASP A 96 -2.39 -12.69 12.02
C ASP A 96 -1.30 -13.76 11.89
N ASP A 97 -0.93 -14.40 13.01
CA ASP A 97 0.10 -15.44 13.06
C ASP A 97 -0.28 -16.75 12.36
N GLU A 98 -1.56 -16.93 12.05
CA GLU A 98 -2.09 -18.05 11.28
C GLU A 98 -2.13 -17.73 9.77
N GLY A 99 -1.78 -16.50 9.36
CA GLY A 99 -1.82 -16.02 7.99
C GLY A 99 -3.22 -15.61 7.52
N ASN A 100 -4.18 -15.43 8.43
CA ASN A 100 -5.49 -14.91 8.08
C ASN A 100 -5.38 -13.40 7.80
N VAL A 101 -5.91 -12.97 6.65
CA VAL A 101 -5.85 -11.58 6.21
C VAL A 101 -7.22 -10.93 6.30
N GLU A 102 -7.31 -9.82 7.04
CA GLU A 102 -8.45 -8.90 7.05
C GLU A 102 -8.10 -7.64 6.26
N GLU A 103 -8.87 -7.35 5.22
CA GLU A 103 -8.73 -6.11 4.46
C GLU A 103 -9.48 -4.97 5.16
N LEU A 104 -8.76 -3.89 5.49
CA LEU A 104 -9.34 -2.68 6.08
C LEU A 104 -9.77 -1.68 5.00
N LEU A 105 -8.99 -1.62 3.92
CA LEU A 105 -9.24 -0.75 2.79
C LEU A 105 -8.57 -1.33 1.54
N SER A 106 -9.30 -1.39 0.44
CA SER A 106 -8.76 -1.60 -0.90
C SER A 106 -9.32 -0.54 -1.82
N THR A 107 -8.46 0.12 -2.57
CA THR A 107 -8.86 1.23 -3.43
C THR A 107 -8.03 1.30 -4.70
N GLY A 108 -8.70 1.61 -5.80
CA GLY A 108 -8.13 1.83 -7.12
C GLY A 108 -8.99 2.81 -7.92
N PRO A 109 -8.61 3.11 -9.17
CA PRO A 109 -9.46 3.83 -10.11
C PRO A 109 -10.60 2.91 -10.60
N GLU A 110 -11.74 3.49 -11.00
CA GLU A 110 -12.87 2.72 -11.55
C GLU A 110 -12.58 2.17 -12.95
N GLU A 111 -11.73 2.87 -13.69
CA GLU A 111 -11.27 2.51 -15.04
C GLU A 111 -9.75 2.48 -15.10
N HIS A 112 -9.19 1.70 -16.02
CA HIS A 112 -7.75 1.67 -16.25
C HIS A 112 -7.22 3.05 -16.67
N PRO A 113 -6.18 3.58 -16.02
CA PRO A 113 -5.58 4.85 -16.43
C PRO A 113 -5.09 4.77 -17.88
N ALA A 114 -5.53 5.72 -18.71
CA ALA A 114 -5.24 5.75 -20.14
C ALA A 114 -3.84 6.32 -20.47
N SER A 115 -3.22 7.02 -19.52
CA SER A 115 -1.92 7.67 -19.68
C SER A 115 -1.09 7.66 -18.39
N ALA A 116 0.19 8.01 -18.50
CA ALA A 116 1.08 8.13 -17.35
C ALA A 116 0.65 9.29 -16.42
N GLU A 117 0.12 10.38 -16.98
CA GLU A 117 -0.45 11.48 -16.21
C GLU A 117 -1.72 11.06 -15.45
N ASP A 118 -2.62 10.30 -16.10
CA ASP A 118 -3.83 9.77 -15.44
C ASP A 118 -3.46 8.79 -14.33
N LEU A 119 -2.46 7.94 -14.56
CA LEU A 119 -1.95 7.02 -13.55
C LEU A 119 -1.34 7.77 -12.36
N ALA A 120 -0.53 8.80 -12.61
CA ALA A 120 0.03 9.64 -11.56
C ALA A 120 -1.07 10.31 -10.71
N ALA A 121 -2.12 10.82 -11.36
CA ALA A 121 -3.28 11.39 -10.67
C ALA A 121 -4.03 10.33 -9.84
N ALA A 122 -4.25 9.15 -10.40
CA ALA A 122 -4.92 8.03 -9.73
C ALA A 122 -4.13 7.54 -8.50
N ILE A 123 -2.80 7.44 -8.59
CA ILE A 123 -1.91 7.15 -7.45
C ILE A 123 -2.14 8.18 -6.34
N GLY A 124 -2.13 9.48 -6.70
CA GLY A 124 -2.37 10.56 -5.75
C GLY A 124 -3.72 10.45 -5.02
N GLN A 125 -4.78 10.08 -5.74
CA GLN A 125 -6.12 9.87 -5.19
C GLN A 125 -6.19 8.66 -4.26
N CYS A 126 -5.56 7.54 -4.64
CA CYS A 126 -5.50 6.34 -3.80
C CYS A 126 -4.80 6.63 -2.48
N LEU A 127 -3.64 7.30 -2.51
CA LEU A 127 -2.91 7.70 -1.31
C LEU A 127 -3.72 8.66 -0.43
N ALA A 128 -4.45 9.61 -1.02
CA ALA A 128 -5.32 10.50 -0.26
C ALA A 128 -6.48 9.77 0.44
N ARG A 129 -6.92 8.61 -0.08
CA ARG A 129 -7.88 7.73 0.61
C ARG A 129 -7.20 6.97 1.75
N LEU A 130 -6.00 6.43 1.52
CA LEU A 130 -5.21 5.77 2.58
C LEU A 130 -4.95 6.70 3.77
N GLU A 131 -4.57 7.95 3.52
CA GLU A 131 -4.27 8.94 4.56
C GLU A 131 -5.47 9.33 5.42
N ARG A 132 -6.70 9.07 4.96
CA ARG A 132 -7.93 9.29 5.73
C ARG A 132 -8.33 8.08 6.57
N LEU A 133 -7.69 6.93 6.36
CA LEU A 133 -7.95 5.75 7.17
C LEU A 133 -7.41 5.97 8.58
N ASP A 134 -8.25 5.73 9.58
CA ASP A 134 -7.85 5.70 10.98
C ASP A 134 -7.65 4.24 11.41
N PRO A 135 -6.41 3.76 11.56
CA PRO A 135 -6.13 2.38 11.97
C PRO A 135 -6.14 2.19 13.49
N SER A 136 -6.51 3.21 14.28
CA SER A 136 -6.45 3.15 15.75
C SER A 136 -7.27 1.98 16.34
N GLY A 137 -8.39 1.63 15.70
CA GLY A 137 -9.21 0.48 16.08
C GLY A 137 -8.50 -0.86 15.94
N VAL A 138 -7.48 -0.96 15.09
CA VAL A 138 -6.67 -2.16 14.85
C VAL A 138 -5.38 -2.13 15.65
N ILE A 139 -4.64 -1.02 15.57
CA ILE A 139 -3.37 -0.83 16.27
C ILE A 139 -3.57 -0.83 17.80
N GLY A 140 -4.77 -0.50 18.28
CA GLY A 140 -5.14 -0.56 19.70
C GLY A 140 -5.93 -1.81 20.13
N ALA A 141 -6.33 -2.68 19.21
CA ALA A 141 -7.13 -3.86 19.56
C ALA A 141 -6.28 -4.87 20.34
N ARG A 142 -6.50 -4.93 21.66
CA ARG A 142 -6.11 -6.11 22.43
C ARG A 142 -6.94 -7.28 21.92
N ARG A 143 -6.32 -8.43 21.59
CA ARG A 143 -7.06 -9.71 21.46
C ARG A 143 -8.01 -9.79 22.66
N ARG A 144 -9.32 -9.92 22.44
CA ARG A 144 -10.24 -10.30 23.51
C ARG A 144 -9.80 -11.69 23.98
N PRO A 145 -9.42 -11.90 25.26
CA PRO A 145 -9.24 -13.25 25.75
C PRO A 145 -10.64 -13.86 25.89
N GLY A 146 -11.04 -14.75 24.97
CA GLY A 146 -12.32 -15.44 25.13
C GLY A 146 -12.90 -16.07 23.88
N ALA A 147 -12.29 -17.16 23.41
CA ALA A 147 -13.08 -18.28 22.92
C ALA A 147 -12.66 -19.51 23.76
N VAL A 148 -13.41 -19.75 24.83
CA VAL A 148 -13.33 -20.98 25.60
C VAL A 148 -13.70 -22.13 24.66
N ARG A 149 -12.76 -23.04 24.42
CA ARG A 149 -13.05 -24.34 23.81
C ARG A 149 -14.12 -25.03 24.67
N SER A 150 -15.27 -25.30 24.07
CA SER A 150 -16.24 -26.28 24.58
C SER A 150 -15.93 -27.63 23.95
#